data_AF-A0A7S2RVK3-F1
#
_entry.id   AF-A0A7S2RVK3-F1
#
_cell.length_a   1.000
_cell.length_b   1.000
_cell.length_c   1.000
_cell.angle_alpha   90.00
_cell.angle_beta   90.00
_cell.angle_gamma   90.00
#
_symmetry.space_group_name_H-M   'P 1'
#
loop_
_entity.id
_entity.type
_entity.pdbx_description
1 polymer ?
#
loop_
_entity_poly.entity_id
_entity_poly.type
_entity_poly.pdbx_seq_one_letter_code
_entity_poly.pdbx_strand_id
1 'polypeptide(L)'
;FELYIKTDNYPEDFSWELVNTNNTVLANRNNYEDANKYYYYRECVPVTNNECAMLRLIDKYNNGGTFYIVSWDGNVIEEGKQGYNNPEITMGNCNDSEDGLLNGEE
;
A
#
# COMPACT_ATOMS: atom_id res chain seq x y z
N PHE A 1 -5.03 6.16 -5.43
CA PHE A 1 -4.84 5.10 -4.43
C PHE A 1 -6.16 4.71 -3.81
N GLU A 2 -6.39 3.41 -3.68
CA GLU A 2 -7.55 2.86 -2.97
C GLU A 2 -7.09 1.70 -2.09
N LEU A 3 -7.56 1.69 -0.85
CA LEU A 3 -7.30 0.62 0.11
C LEU A 3 -8.61 0.20 0.75
N TYR A 4 -8.97 -1.06 0.51
CA TYR A 4 -10.03 -1.73 1.24
C TYR A 4 -9.39 -2.62 2.29
N ILE A 5 -9.89 -2.58 3.53
CA ILE A 5 -9.45 -3.47 4.58
C ILE A 5 -10.64 -4.09 5.30
N LYS A 6 -10.41 -5.27 5.85
CA LYS A 6 -11.23 -5.84 6.91
C LYS A 6 -10.32 -6.10 8.11
N THR A 7 -10.54 -5.35 9.19
CA THR A 7 -9.81 -5.56 10.44
C THR A 7 -10.04 -6.96 10.98
N ASP A 8 -9.12 -7.45 11.81
CA ASP A 8 -9.24 -8.74 12.45
C ASP A 8 -9.82 -8.60 13.88
N ASN A 9 -9.44 -9.46 14.82
CA ASN A 9 -9.90 -9.38 16.21
C ASN A 9 -9.11 -8.37 17.06
N TYR A 10 -7.96 -7.87 16.58
CA TYR A 10 -7.09 -6.92 17.27
C TYR A 10 -6.85 -5.68 16.36
N PRO A 11 -7.92 -4.97 15.97
CA PRO A 11 -7.84 -3.85 15.04
C PRO A 11 -6.83 -2.77 15.46
N GLU A 12 -6.62 -2.57 16.75
CA GLU A 12 -5.72 -1.57 17.31
C GLU A 12 -4.24 -1.81 16.97
N ASP A 13 -3.89 -3.03 16.59
CA ASP A 13 -2.52 -3.41 16.20
C ASP A 13 -2.21 -3.04 14.74
N PHE A 14 -3.25 -2.91 13.92
CA PHE A 14 -3.15 -2.60 12.51
C PHE A 14 -3.05 -1.09 12.27
N SER A 15 -2.12 -0.71 11.41
CA SER A 15 -2.02 0.63 10.85
C SER A 15 -1.46 0.57 9.44
N TRP A 16 -1.59 1.65 8.69
CA TRP A 16 -0.96 1.77 7.39
C TRP A 16 -0.48 3.19 7.13
N GLU A 17 0.57 3.30 6.33
CA GLU A 17 1.04 4.56 5.78
C GLU A 17 1.34 4.41 4.29
N LEU A 18 1.00 5.44 3.54
CA LEU A 18 1.35 5.61 2.15
C LEU A 18 2.41 6.72 2.08
N VAL A 19 3.58 6.39 1.57
CA VAL A 19 4.71 7.32 1.45
C VAL A 19 5.15 7.48 0.00
N ASN A 20 5.79 8.61 -0.35
CA ASN A 20 6.48 8.76 -1.62
C ASN A 20 7.91 8.20 -1.58
N THR A 21 8.63 8.30 -2.70
CA THR A 21 10.04 7.91 -2.85
C THR A 21 11.00 8.58 -1.86
N ASN A 22 10.65 9.76 -1.34
CA ASN A 22 11.43 10.48 -0.33
C ASN A 22 11.01 10.13 1.11
N ASN A 23 10.23 9.07 1.31
CA ASN A 23 9.61 8.70 2.60
C ASN A 23 8.72 9.80 3.22
N THR A 24 8.21 10.73 2.41
CA THR A 24 7.21 11.69 2.88
C THR A 24 5.87 10.99 2.95
N VAL A 25 5.21 11.07 4.11
CA VAL A 25 3.87 10.51 4.30
C VAL A 25 2.84 11.30 3.48
N LEU A 26 2.19 10.61 2.55
CA LEU A 26 1.14 11.13 1.69
C LEU A 26 -0.24 10.92 2.32
N ALA A 27 -0.46 9.77 2.96
CA ALA A 27 -1.66 9.43 3.71
C ALA A 27 -1.33 8.36 4.76
N ASN A 28 -2.11 8.27 5.84
CA ASN A 28 -1.98 7.20 6.82
C ASN A 28 -3.26 7.03 7.64
N ARG A 29 -3.39 5.89 8.30
CA ARG A 29 -4.39 5.66 9.34
C ARG A 29 -3.91 4.66 10.37
N ASN A 30 -4.36 4.84 11.61
CA ASN A 30 -4.09 3.98 12.77
C ASN A 30 -5.29 3.99 13.72
N ASN A 31 -5.13 3.32 14.88
CA ASN A 31 -6.10 3.32 15.98
C ASN A 31 -7.49 2.85 15.56
N TYR A 32 -7.57 1.68 14.91
CA TYR A 32 -8.86 1.06 14.64
C TYR A 32 -9.41 0.42 15.91
N GLU A 33 -10.71 0.59 16.17
CA GLU A 33 -11.35 0.10 17.40
C GLU A 33 -12.36 -1.03 17.13
N ASP A 34 -12.87 -1.13 15.90
CA ASP A 34 -13.90 -2.08 15.56
C ASP A 34 -13.30 -3.34 14.94
N ALA A 35 -13.45 -4.48 15.63
CA ALA A 35 -13.04 -5.78 15.12
C ALA A 35 -13.91 -6.24 13.94
N ASN A 36 -13.32 -6.96 12.98
CA ASN A 36 -14.01 -7.53 11.81
C ASN A 36 -14.78 -6.50 10.95
N LYS A 37 -14.42 -5.22 11.02
CA LYS A 37 -15.09 -4.13 10.30
C LYS A 37 -14.38 -3.83 8.99
N TYR A 38 -15.19 -3.49 7.99
CA TYR A 38 -14.71 -3.06 6.70
C TYR A 38 -14.48 -1.56 6.68
N TYR A 39 -13.32 -1.16 6.15
CA TYR A 39 -12.98 0.23 5.88
C TYR A 39 -12.54 0.37 4.43
N TYR A 40 -12.82 1.52 3.84
CA TYR A 40 -12.41 1.88 2.50
C TYR A 40 -11.82 3.27 2.50
N TYR A 41 -10.65 3.40 1.92
CA TYR A 41 -9.90 4.63 1.75
C TYR A 41 -9.67 4.88 0.27
N ARG A 42 -9.82 6.13 -0.13
CA ARG A 42 -9.54 6.59 -1.48
C ARG A 42 -8.82 7.92 -1.39
N GLU A 43 -7.57 7.93 -1.86
CA GLU A 43 -6.72 9.12 -1.83
C GLU A 43 -6.27 9.46 -3.25
N CYS A 44 -6.35 10.75 -3.58
CA CYS A 44 -5.75 11.32 -4.77
C CYS A 44 -4.27 11.61 -4.45
N VAL A 45 -3.38 10.76 -4.95
CA VAL A 45 -1.96 10.84 -4.65
C VAL A 45 -1.28 11.64 -5.77
N PRO A 46 -0.68 12.80 -5.50
CA PRO A 46 -0.05 13.63 -6.52
C PRO A 46 1.36 13.10 -6.83
N VAL A 47 1.46 11.89 -7.40
CA VAL A 47 2.72 11.41 -7.97
C VAL A 47 2.82 11.83 -9.43
N THR A 48 3.97 12.37 -9.81
CA THR A 48 4.29 12.63 -11.21
C THR A 48 4.63 11.31 -11.94
N ASN A 49 4.73 11.34 -13.27
CA ASN A 49 5.00 10.14 -14.09
C ASN A 49 6.30 9.39 -13.76
N ASN A 50 7.19 9.96 -12.94
CA ASN A 50 8.47 9.37 -12.52
C ASN A 50 8.54 9.12 -10.99
N GLU A 51 7.42 9.26 -10.29
CA GLU A 51 7.33 9.03 -8.86
C GLU A 51 6.43 7.84 -8.57
N CYS A 52 6.78 7.10 -7.54
CA CYS A 52 5.95 6.04 -7.01
C CYS A 52 5.62 6.25 -5.54
N ALA A 53 4.57 5.57 -5.13
CA ALA A 53 4.16 5.48 -3.75
C ALA A 53 4.43 4.08 -3.21
N MET A 54 4.69 3.99 -1.91
CA MET A 54 4.85 2.76 -1.18
C MET A 54 3.83 2.73 -0.05
N LEU A 55 2.96 1.73 -0.06
CA LEU A 55 2.07 1.44 1.04
C LEU A 55 2.76 0.47 2.00
N ARG A 56 2.78 0.81 3.29
CA ARG A 56 3.24 -0.08 4.35
C ARG A 56 2.04 -0.49 5.18
N LEU A 57 1.83 -1.79 5.31
CA LEU A 57 0.85 -2.39 6.20
C LEU A 57 1.56 -2.85 7.46
N ILE A 58 1.23 -2.23 8.59
CA ILE A 58 1.96 -2.37 9.84
C ILE A 58 1.06 -3.07 10.86
N ASP A 59 1.54 -4.19 11.38
CA ASP A 59 0.97 -4.90 12.51
C ASP A 59 1.95 -4.84 13.68
N LYS A 60 1.50 -4.29 14.81
CA LYS A 60 2.37 -4.01 15.96
C LYS A 60 3.01 -5.27 16.57
N TYR A 61 2.28 -6.38 16.59
CA TYR A 61 2.71 -7.62 17.22
C TYR A 61 3.07 -8.71 16.22
N ASN A 62 3.08 -8.39 14.93
CA ASN A 62 3.36 -9.31 13.83
C ASN A 62 2.55 -10.60 13.93
N ASN A 63 1.28 -10.53 14.35
CA ASN A 63 0.37 -11.68 14.36
C ASN A 63 -0.55 -11.69 13.12
N GLY A 64 -0.61 -10.56 12.41
CA GLY A 64 -1.34 -10.38 11.16
C GLY A 64 -2.86 -10.49 11.36
N GLY A 65 -3.58 -10.88 10.32
CA GLY A 65 -5.02 -11.13 10.42
C GLY A 65 -5.86 -10.18 9.58
N THR A 66 -5.42 -8.93 9.42
CA THR A 66 -6.15 -7.93 8.62
C THR A 66 -6.13 -8.32 7.14
N PHE A 67 -7.31 -8.38 6.53
CA PHE A 67 -7.44 -8.57 5.09
C PHE A 67 -7.36 -7.22 4.38
N TYR A 68 -6.75 -7.18 3.19
CA TYR A 68 -6.58 -5.97 2.40
C TYR A 68 -6.74 -6.22 0.91
N ILE A 69 -7.22 -5.19 0.20
CA ILE A 69 -7.16 -5.07 -1.26
C ILE A 69 -6.63 -3.68 -1.56
N VAL A 70 -5.55 -3.62 -2.34
CA VAL A 70 -4.89 -2.38 -2.75
C VAL A 70 -5.14 -2.18 -4.23
N SER A 71 -5.62 -1.00 -4.60
CA SER A 71 -5.81 -0.61 -6.01
C SER A 71 -5.13 0.73 -6.32
N TRP A 72 -4.63 0.83 -7.55
CA TRP A 72 -4.02 2.04 -8.10
C TRP A 72 -4.73 2.41 -9.40
N ASP A 73 -5.28 3.63 -9.44
CA ASP A 73 -6.09 4.15 -10.56
C ASP A 73 -7.18 3.18 -11.04
N GLY A 74 -7.88 2.55 -10.08
CA GLY A 74 -8.95 1.58 -10.33
C GLY A 74 -8.49 0.15 -10.66
N ASN A 75 -7.19 -0.11 -10.75
CA ASN A 75 -6.65 -1.45 -11.00
C ASN A 75 -6.18 -2.09 -9.69
N VAL A 76 -6.62 -3.32 -9.41
CA VAL A 76 -6.13 -4.09 -8.26
C VAL A 76 -4.66 -4.41 -8.47
N ILE A 77 -3.83 -4.00 -7.51
CA ILE A 77 -2.39 -4.27 -7.48
C ILE A 77 -2.12 -5.54 -6.66
N GLU A 78 -2.74 -5.63 -5.49
CA GLU A 78 -2.55 -6.75 -4.58
C GLU A 78 -3.79 -6.98 -3.71
N GLU A 79 -4.05 -8.24 -3.38
CA GLU A 79 -5.09 -8.67 -2.45
C GLU A 79 -4.51 -9.76 -1.55
N GLY A 80 -4.79 -9.68 -0.25
CA GLY A 80 -4.26 -10.65 0.67
C GLY A 80 -4.78 -10.51 2.09
N LYS A 81 -4.24 -11.38 2.93
CA LYS A 81 -4.40 -11.32 4.38
C LYS A 81 -3.02 -11.17 5.00
N GLN A 82 -2.86 -10.19 5.86
CA GLN A 82 -1.58 -9.91 6.51
C GLN A 82 -1.14 -11.14 7.31
N GLY A 83 0.12 -11.55 7.09
CA GLY A 83 0.79 -12.61 7.85
C GLY A 83 1.64 -12.04 8.98
N TYR A 84 2.69 -12.75 9.36
CA TYR A 84 3.62 -12.33 10.43
C TYR A 84 4.63 -11.25 10.02
N ASN A 85 4.55 -10.75 8.79
CA ASN A 85 5.39 -9.67 8.29
C ASN A 85 4.53 -8.44 8.05
N ASN A 86 5.18 -7.29 7.90
CA ASN A 86 4.56 -6.03 7.48
C ASN A 86 4.76 -5.85 5.97
N PRO A 87 3.73 -6.09 5.13
CA PRO A 87 3.84 -5.91 3.68
C PRO A 87 4.21 -4.47 3.30
N GLU A 88 5.10 -4.35 2.32
CA GLU A 88 5.35 -3.11 1.60
C GLU A 88 4.94 -3.30 0.13
N ILE A 89 4.04 -2.45 -0.35
CA ILE A 89 3.41 -2.57 -1.67
C ILE A 89 3.74 -1.30 -2.45
N THR A 90 4.54 -1.46 -3.49
CA THR A 90 4.97 -0.37 -4.36
C THR A 90 3.98 -0.19 -5.51
N MET A 91 3.62 1.05 -5.82
CA MET A 91 2.62 1.39 -6.82
C MET A 91 2.94 2.70 -7.54
N GLY A 92 2.42 2.85 -8.76
CA GLY A 92 2.79 3.93 -9.67
C GLY A 92 4.02 3.60 -10.51
N ASN A 93 4.57 4.60 -11.20
CA ASN A 93 5.74 4.43 -12.05
C ASN A 93 7.01 4.68 -11.22
N CYS A 94 7.46 3.63 -10.53
CA CYS A 94 8.87 3.57 -10.19
C CYS A 94 9.58 3.32 -11.50
N ASN A 95 10.38 4.25 -12.00
CA ASN A 95 11.18 3.98 -13.19
C ASN A 95 12.00 2.71 -12.97
N ASP A 96 11.58 1.59 -13.57
CA ASP A 96 12.52 0.56 -13.99
C ASP A 96 13.46 1.27 -14.96
N SER A 97 14.70 1.48 -14.54
CA SER A 97 15.75 1.99 -15.42
C SER A 97 16.14 0.98 -16.52
N GLU A 98 15.28 0.01 -16.88
CA GLU A 98 15.58 -1.07 -17.82
C GLU A 98 14.40 -1.46 -18.73
N ASP A 99 13.66 -0.52 -19.28
CA ASP A 99 12.90 -0.80 -20.53
C ASP A 99 13.12 0.27 -21.59
N GLY A 100 14.40 0.54 -21.86
CA GLY A 100 14.84 1.55 -22.81
C GLY A 100 16.30 1.48 -23.19
N LEU A 101 16.95 0.30 -23.13
CA LEU A 101 18.07 0.04 -24.03
C LEU A 101 17.48 -0.05 -25.44
N LEU A 102 17.43 1.10 -26.09
CA LEU A 102 17.51 1.20 -27.54
C LEU A 102 18.71 0.33 -27.97
N ASN A 103 18.42 -0.90 -28.39
CA ASN A 103 19.29 -1.60 -29.34
C ASN A 103 19.19 -0.83 -30.66
N GLY A 104 19.89 0.31 -30.72
CA GLY A 104 20.46 0.76 -31.97
C GLY A 104 21.75 -0.01 -32.14
N GLU A 105 21.76 -0.99 -33.03
CA GLU A 105 22.96 -1.43 -33.75
C GLU A 105 22.52 -1.96 -35.13
N GLU A 106 22.95 -1.20 -36.14
CA GLU A 106 23.09 -1.42 -37.61
C GLU A 106 21.92 -1.92 -38.47
#